data_AF-A0A2S8XZ27-F1
#
_entry.id   AF-A0A2S8XZ27-F1
#
_cell.length_a   1.000
_cell.length_b   1.000
_cell.length_c   1.000
_cell.angle_alpha   90.00
_cell.angle_beta   90.00
_cell.angle_gamma   90.00
#
_symmetry.space_group_name_H-M   'P 1'
#
loop_
_entity.id
_entity.type
_entity.pdbx_description
1 polymer ?
#
loop_
_entity_poly.entity_id
_entity_poly.type
_entity_poly.pdbx_seq_one_letter_code
_entity_poly.pdbx_strand_id
1 'polypeptide(L)'
;MVSNDSPATADLGLLYRTHHSWLHGWLSRRTGCREHAADLAQDTFVRLLKSRQTSPLREPRAYLSSIARGLMIDQYRRRELERAYLESVALLPRQDVPCEESRILILDALERIDRMLDALKPRVRQAFLLAQLEGLSCAQIATQLGVSVSTVERDLAKALQHCYRLRYVDA
;
A
#
# COMPACT_ATOMS: atom_id res chain seq x y z
N MET A 1 19.90 27.06 -40.53
CA MET A 1 19.57 26.53 -39.18
C MET A 1 19.81 27.67 -38.21
N VAL A 2 18.80 28.52 -38.01
CA VAL A 2 18.95 29.80 -37.31
C VAL A 2 18.85 29.55 -35.81
N SER A 3 19.93 29.83 -35.08
CA SER A 3 19.97 29.90 -33.63
C SER A 3 19.03 31.00 -33.15
N ASN A 4 17.83 30.61 -32.71
CA ASN A 4 16.90 31.52 -32.04
C ASN A 4 17.29 31.62 -30.55
N ASP A 5 18.44 32.22 -30.27
CA ASP A 5 18.81 32.59 -28.90
C ASP A 5 18.02 33.85 -28.54
N SER A 6 16.89 33.66 -27.87
CA SER A 6 16.10 34.77 -27.33
C SER A 6 16.92 35.49 -26.24
N PRO A 7 16.87 36.82 -26.11
CA PRO A 7 17.67 37.57 -25.12
C PRO A 7 17.47 37.09 -23.65
N ALA A 8 16.33 36.45 -23.36
CA ALA A 8 16.04 35.84 -22.06
C ALA A 8 16.89 34.58 -21.74
N THR A 9 17.33 33.79 -22.73
CA THR A 9 18.19 32.61 -22.49
C THR A 9 19.63 33.01 -22.19
N ALA A 10 20.12 34.06 -22.84
CA ALA A 10 21.45 34.63 -22.62
C ALA A 10 21.61 35.20 -21.20
N ASP A 11 20.59 35.89 -20.69
CA ASP A 11 20.56 36.45 -19.32
C ASP A 11 20.56 35.35 -18.24
N LEU A 12 19.81 34.27 -18.46
CA LEU A 12 19.79 33.13 -17.54
C LEU A 12 21.12 32.36 -17.53
N GLY A 13 21.79 32.24 -18.67
CA GLY A 13 23.14 31.65 -18.74
C GLY A 13 24.16 32.43 -17.92
N LEU A 14 24.08 33.77 -17.92
CA LEU A 14 24.92 34.62 -17.07
C LEU A 14 24.57 34.43 -15.59
N LEU A 15 23.29 34.41 -15.25
CA LEU A 15 22.81 34.16 -13.89
C LEU A 15 23.32 32.81 -13.34
N TYR A 16 23.25 31.76 -14.16
CA TYR A 16 23.76 30.43 -13.83
C TYR A 16 25.25 30.46 -13.53
N ARG A 17 26.08 30.94 -14.47
CA ARG A 17 27.54 31.02 -14.27
C ARG A 17 27.93 31.84 -13.05
N THR A 18 27.19 32.90 -12.76
CA THR A 18 27.49 33.84 -11.65
C THR A 18 27.08 33.29 -10.28
N HIS A 19 26.00 32.53 -10.19
CA HIS A 19 25.40 32.15 -8.90
C HIS A 19 25.36 30.66 -8.61
N HIS A 20 25.67 29.79 -9.57
CA HIS A 20 25.64 28.34 -9.38
C HIS A 20 26.57 27.86 -8.25
N SER A 21 27.83 28.29 -8.26
CA SER A 21 28.82 27.89 -7.23
C SER A 21 28.41 28.33 -5.83
N TRP A 22 27.89 29.55 -5.70
CA TRP A 22 27.36 30.08 -4.44
C TRP A 22 26.15 29.27 -3.97
N LEU A 23 25.19 28.99 -4.86
CA LEU A 23 23.98 28.25 -4.54
C LEU A 23 24.31 26.80 -4.13
N HIS A 24 25.20 26.14 -4.87
CA HIS A 24 25.69 24.80 -4.56
C HIS A 24 26.36 24.74 -3.18
N GLY A 25 27.23 25.70 -2.85
CA GLY A 25 27.86 25.78 -1.53
C GLY A 25 26.89 26.12 -0.40
N TRP A 26 25.86 26.92 -0.68
CA TRP A 26 24.77 27.19 0.27
C TRP A 26 23.89 25.96 0.51
N LEU A 27 23.54 25.21 -0.55
CA LEU A 27 22.78 23.97 -0.48
C LEU A 27 23.57 22.84 0.19
N SER A 28 24.87 22.70 -0.12
CA SER A 28 25.75 21.68 0.45
C SER A 28 25.83 21.80 1.97
N ARG A 29 25.92 23.03 2.50
CA ARG A 29 25.93 23.28 3.95
C ARG A 29 24.60 22.93 4.63
N ARG A 30 23.48 22.99 3.91
CA ARG A 30 22.15 22.73 4.48
C ARG A 30 21.70 21.29 4.33
N THR A 31 22.10 20.63 3.26
CA THR A 31 21.74 19.24 2.95
C THR A 31 22.74 18.25 3.54
N GLY A 32 23.98 18.68 3.83
CA GLY A 32 25.07 17.80 4.27
C GLY A 32 25.58 16.84 3.18
N CYS A 33 25.00 16.86 1.97
CA CYS A 33 25.32 15.98 0.86
C CYS A 33 25.59 16.79 -0.41
N ARG A 34 26.81 16.69 -0.95
CA ARG A 34 27.25 17.46 -2.12
C ARG A 34 26.51 17.09 -3.40
N GLU A 35 26.17 15.81 -3.56
CA GLU A 35 25.43 15.31 -4.72
C GLU A 35 23.99 15.84 -4.69
N HIS A 36 23.32 15.68 -3.54
CA HIS A 36 21.97 16.20 -3.36
C HIS A 36 21.89 17.72 -3.53
N ALA A 37 22.93 18.45 -3.11
CA ALA A 37 23.06 19.87 -3.35
C ALA A 37 23.24 20.22 -4.83
N ALA A 38 23.90 19.38 -5.63
CA ALA A 38 24.03 19.56 -7.07
C ALA A 38 22.67 19.39 -7.76
N ASP A 39 21.93 18.35 -7.41
CA ASP A 39 20.58 18.11 -7.95
C ASP A 39 19.63 19.26 -7.62
N LEU A 40 19.60 19.71 -6.36
CA LEU A 40 18.76 20.84 -5.94
C LEU A 40 19.16 22.17 -6.60
N ALA A 41 20.46 22.38 -6.85
CA ALA A 41 20.91 23.55 -7.60
C ALA A 41 20.43 23.48 -9.05
N GLN A 42 20.57 22.33 -9.70
CA GLN A 42 20.06 22.09 -11.05
C GLN A 42 18.55 22.31 -11.12
N ASP A 43 17.77 21.70 -10.23
CA ASP A 43 16.31 21.85 -10.17
C ASP A 43 15.88 23.29 -9.97
N THR A 44 16.63 24.06 -9.17
CA THR A 44 16.38 25.50 -8.97
C THR A 44 16.48 26.26 -10.29
N PHE A 45 17.54 26.02 -11.08
CA PHE A 45 17.71 26.66 -12.38
C PHE A 45 16.76 26.12 -13.45
N VAL A 46 16.42 24.83 -13.43
CA VAL A 46 15.40 24.26 -14.32
C VAL A 46 14.04 24.90 -14.05
N ARG A 47 13.69 25.12 -12.78
CA ARG A 47 12.43 25.78 -12.40
C ARG A 47 12.41 27.25 -12.83
N LEU A 48 13.54 27.94 -12.74
CA LEU A 48 13.72 29.29 -13.26
C LEU A 48 13.60 29.35 -14.79
N LEU A 49 14.18 28.38 -15.50
CA LEU A 49 14.08 28.27 -16.96
C LEU A 49 12.62 28.08 -17.39
N LYS A 50 11.87 27.24 -16.66
CA LYS A 50 10.45 26.97 -16.92
C LYS A 50 9.53 28.15 -16.59
N SER A 51 9.88 29.00 -15.61
CA SER A 51 9.07 30.17 -15.26
C SER A 51 9.15 31.31 -16.29
N ARG A 52 10.04 31.19 -17.31
CA ARG A 52 10.25 32.19 -18.37
C ARG A 52 10.39 33.61 -17.82
N GLN A 53 11.11 33.77 -16.71
CA GLN A 53 11.26 35.08 -16.10
C GLN A 53 12.16 35.96 -16.97
N THR A 54 11.58 37.00 -17.57
CA THR A 54 12.22 37.85 -18.60
C THR A 54 12.75 39.18 -18.06
N SER A 55 12.56 39.47 -16.77
CA SER A 55 12.96 40.74 -16.15
C SER A 55 14.21 40.55 -15.28
N PRO A 56 15.13 41.53 -15.26
CA PRO A 56 16.33 41.46 -14.42
C PRO A 56 15.93 41.32 -12.95
N LEU A 57 16.42 40.26 -12.31
CA LEU A 57 16.19 40.03 -10.88
C LEU A 57 16.96 41.09 -10.09
N ARG A 58 16.24 41.92 -9.31
CA ARG A 58 16.87 42.91 -8.41
C ARG A 58 17.74 42.22 -7.35
N GLU A 59 17.30 41.07 -6.84
CA GLU A 59 18.01 40.30 -5.82
C GLU A 59 18.12 38.81 -6.21
N PRO A 60 19.07 38.46 -7.11
CA PRO A 60 19.22 37.10 -7.63
C PRO A 60 19.38 36.02 -6.55
N ARG A 61 20.24 36.28 -5.57
CA ARG A 61 20.55 35.32 -4.50
C ARG A 61 19.35 35.08 -3.59
N ALA A 62 18.62 36.12 -3.22
CA ALA A 62 17.41 36.00 -2.41
C ALA A 62 16.36 35.15 -3.13
N TYR A 63 16.15 35.42 -4.42
CA TYR A 63 15.20 34.68 -5.24
C TYR A 63 15.58 33.21 -5.42
N LEU A 64 16.82 32.91 -5.82
CA LEU A 64 17.32 31.54 -5.97
C LEU A 64 17.23 30.76 -4.66
N SER A 65 17.58 31.38 -3.53
CA SER A 65 17.48 30.73 -2.21
C SER A 65 16.04 30.46 -1.79
N SER A 66 15.07 31.24 -2.28
CA SER A 66 13.64 31.04 -2.01
C SER A 66 13.13 29.81 -2.75
N ILE A 67 13.46 29.70 -4.06
CA ILE A 67 13.13 28.53 -4.87
C ILE A 67 13.77 27.26 -4.28
N ALA A 68 15.08 27.33 -4.00
CA ALA A 68 15.83 26.21 -3.44
C ALA A 68 15.27 25.75 -2.09
N ARG A 69 14.87 26.68 -1.21
CA ARG A 69 14.18 26.34 0.05
C ARG A 69 12.87 25.60 -0.19
N GLY A 70 12.05 26.08 -1.12
CA GLY A 70 10.80 25.43 -1.48
C GLY A 70 11.00 23.99 -1.96
N LEU A 71 12.01 23.77 -2.81
CA LEU A 71 12.38 22.44 -3.31
C LEU A 71 12.88 21.53 -2.19
N MET A 72 13.72 22.03 -1.27
CA MET A 72 14.16 21.26 -0.10
C MET A 72 13.00 20.82 0.79
N ILE A 73 12.05 21.73 1.07
CA ILE A 73 10.88 21.43 1.89
C ILE A 73 10.00 20.37 1.21
N ASP A 74 9.78 20.50 -0.10
CA ASP A 74 8.98 19.53 -0.86
C ASP A 74 9.62 18.14 -0.84
N GLN A 75 10.93 18.05 -1.09
CA GLN A 75 11.65 16.78 -1.02
C GLN A 75 11.64 16.17 0.40
N TYR A 76 11.81 17.00 1.44
CA TYR A 76 11.71 16.52 2.82
C TYR A 76 10.32 15.95 3.12
N ARG A 77 9.25 16.68 2.75
CA ARG A 77 7.87 16.21 2.92
C ARG A 77 7.60 14.90 2.19
N ARG A 78 8.09 14.76 0.96
CA ARG A 78 7.95 13.51 0.18
C ARG A 78 8.67 12.34 0.86
N ARG A 79 9.89 12.55 1.36
CA ARG A 79 10.66 11.52 2.06
C ARG A 79 10.00 11.10 3.37
N GLU A 80 9.48 12.04 4.15
CA GLU A 80 8.74 11.71 5.38
C GLU A 80 7.48 10.89 5.08
N LEU A 81 6.74 11.23 4.02
CA LEU A 81 5.57 10.45 3.59
C LEU A 81 5.96 9.05 3.14
N GLU A 82 7.00 8.92 2.31
CA GLU A 82 7.51 7.64 1.83
C GLU A 82 7.97 6.76 3.00
N ARG A 83 8.68 7.35 3.97
CA ARG A 83 9.11 6.66 5.18
C ARG A 83 7.93 6.18 6.01
N ALA A 84 6.97 7.05 6.31
CA ALA A 84 5.77 6.68 7.06
C ALA A 84 4.98 5.57 6.34
N TYR A 85 4.94 5.61 5.01
CA TYR A 85 4.32 4.55 4.21
C TYR A 85 5.08 3.22 4.36
N LEU A 86 6.40 3.22 4.18
CA LEU A 86 7.23 2.01 4.34
C LEU A 86 7.13 1.43 5.76
N GLU A 87 7.10 2.28 6.78
CA GLU A 87 6.88 1.87 8.17
C GLU A 87 5.50 1.22 8.35
N SER A 88 4.44 1.76 7.73
CA SER A 88 3.11 1.15 7.79
C SER A 88 3.04 -0.19 7.04
N VAL A 89 3.74 -0.32 5.90
CA VAL A 89 3.83 -1.58 5.15
C VAL A 89 4.62 -2.63 5.94
N ALA A 90 5.69 -2.23 6.64
CA ALA A 90 6.49 -3.15 7.45
C ALA A 90 5.71 -3.72 8.66
N LEU A 91 4.66 -3.05 9.11
CA LEU A 91 3.76 -3.51 10.16
C LEU A 91 2.67 -4.47 9.66
N LEU A 92 2.46 -4.58 8.34
CA LEU A 92 1.49 -5.53 7.81
C LEU A 92 1.95 -6.96 8.13
N PRO A 93 1.02 -7.85 8.53
CA PRO A 93 1.34 -9.26 8.65
C PRO A 93 1.90 -9.74 7.33
N ARG A 94 3.00 -10.49 7.38
CA ARG A 94 3.52 -11.14 6.19
C ARG A 94 2.40 -11.98 5.60
N GLN A 95 1.98 -11.67 4.37
CA GLN A 95 1.09 -12.56 3.63
C GLN A 95 1.94 -13.76 3.23
N ASP A 96 2.09 -14.70 4.16
CA ASP A 96 2.69 -15.99 3.88
C ASP A 96 1.73 -16.70 2.93
N VAL A 97 2.04 -16.61 1.63
CA VAL A 97 1.40 -17.44 0.63
C VAL A 97 1.85 -18.87 0.94
N PRO A 98 0.93 -19.80 1.24
CA PRO A 98 1.30 -21.19 1.47
C PRO A 98 2.09 -21.70 0.26
N CYS A 99 3.13 -22.49 0.50
CA CYS A 99 3.79 -23.19 -0.61
C CYS A 99 2.78 -24.09 -1.33
N GLU A 100 3.08 -24.47 -2.57
CA GLU A 100 2.14 -25.23 -3.40
C GLU A 100 1.76 -26.57 -2.76
N GLU A 101 2.71 -27.23 -2.09
CA GLU A 101 2.46 -28.45 -1.33
C GLU A 101 1.48 -28.22 -0.18
N SER A 102 1.63 -27.13 0.57
CA SER A 102 0.70 -26.77 1.65
C SER A 102 -0.68 -26.44 1.10
N ARG A 103 -0.75 -25.78 -0.07
CA ARG A 103 -2.00 -25.47 -0.76
C ARG A 103 -2.73 -26.75 -1.18
N ILE A 104 -2.02 -27.72 -1.75
CA ILE A 104 -2.58 -29.03 -2.12
C ILE A 104 -3.11 -29.77 -0.88
N LEU A 105 -2.37 -29.77 0.23
CA LEU A 105 -2.82 -30.39 1.48
C LEU A 105 -4.10 -29.75 2.03
N ILE A 106 -4.21 -28.41 1.96
CA ILE A 106 -5.43 -27.69 2.35
C ILE A 106 -6.60 -28.09 1.46
N LEU A 107 -6.41 -28.16 0.13
CA LEU A 107 -7.46 -28.55 -0.80
C LEU A 107 -7.92 -30.00 -0.58
N ASP A 108 -6.99 -30.96 -0.39
CA ASP A 108 -7.36 -32.35 -0.08
C ASP A 108 -8.14 -32.46 1.24
N ALA A 109 -7.74 -31.70 2.26
CA ALA A 109 -8.46 -31.64 3.53
C ALA A 109 -9.89 -31.10 3.35
N LEU A 110 -10.06 -30.03 2.55
CA LEU A 110 -11.38 -29.46 2.25
C LEU A 110 -12.27 -30.44 1.48
N GLU A 111 -11.74 -31.11 0.46
CA GLU A 111 -12.51 -32.13 -0.27
C GLU A 111 -12.92 -33.31 0.63
N ARG A 112 -12.05 -33.74 1.54
CA ARG A 112 -12.40 -34.77 2.52
C ARG A 112 -13.55 -34.32 3.42
N ILE A 113 -13.50 -33.09 3.94
CA ILE A 113 -14.57 -32.53 4.76
C ILE A 113 -15.87 -32.46 3.98
N ASP A 114 -15.83 -31.99 2.73
CA ASP A 114 -17.02 -31.90 1.88
C ASP A 114 -17.66 -33.28 1.64
N ARG A 115 -16.84 -34.28 1.28
CA ARG A 115 -17.29 -35.68 1.14
C ARG A 115 -17.88 -36.26 2.43
N MET A 116 -17.32 -35.92 3.59
CA MET A 116 -17.88 -36.34 4.88
C MET A 116 -19.27 -35.74 5.11
N LEU A 117 -19.47 -34.48 4.70
CA LEU A 117 -20.72 -33.76 4.89
C LEU A 117 -21.80 -34.12 3.85
N ASP A 118 -21.44 -34.65 2.68
CA ASP A 118 -22.39 -35.06 1.63
C ASP A 118 -23.38 -36.16 2.06
N ALA A 119 -23.01 -36.99 3.04
CA ALA A 119 -23.93 -37.99 3.58
C ALA A 119 -25.02 -37.39 4.50
N LEU A 120 -24.93 -36.11 4.85
CA LEU A 120 -25.96 -35.40 5.62
C LEU A 120 -27.10 -34.93 4.71
N LYS A 121 -28.31 -34.85 5.28
CA LYS A 121 -29.44 -34.20 4.60
C LYS A 121 -29.11 -32.72 4.35
N PRO A 122 -29.54 -32.11 3.23
CA PRO A 122 -29.17 -30.74 2.85
C PRO A 122 -29.36 -29.70 3.96
N ARG A 123 -30.50 -29.75 4.67
CA ARG A 123 -30.80 -28.82 5.77
C ARG A 123 -29.85 -28.99 6.97
N VAL A 124 -29.49 -30.24 7.29
CA VAL A 124 -28.59 -30.55 8.40
C VAL A 124 -27.18 -30.04 8.09
N ARG A 125 -26.71 -30.27 6.86
CA ARG A 125 -25.44 -29.73 6.35
C ARG A 125 -25.44 -28.20 6.40
N GLN A 126 -26.51 -27.56 5.92
CA GLN A 126 -26.60 -26.10 5.88
C GLN A 126 -26.60 -25.48 7.28
N ALA A 127 -27.39 -26.02 8.22
CA ALA A 127 -27.38 -25.56 9.61
C ALA A 127 -25.99 -25.67 10.24
N PHE A 128 -25.28 -26.78 9.97
CA PHE A 128 -23.93 -26.99 10.47
C PHE A 128 -22.91 -25.99 9.91
N LEU A 129 -22.94 -25.73 8.59
CA LEU A 129 -22.05 -24.78 7.95
C LEU A 129 -22.28 -23.34 8.44
N LEU A 130 -23.54 -22.93 8.62
CA LEU A 130 -23.88 -21.62 9.18
C LEU A 130 -23.33 -21.44 10.61
N ALA A 131 -23.35 -22.50 11.42
CA ALA A 131 -22.79 -22.44 12.76
C ALA A 131 -21.25 -22.39 12.75
N GLN A 132 -20.59 -23.19 11.90
CA GLN A 132 -19.13 -23.35 11.94
C GLN A 132 -18.36 -22.30 11.12
N LEU A 133 -18.89 -21.89 9.97
CA LEU A 133 -18.23 -20.95 9.06
C LEU A 133 -18.67 -19.51 9.29
N GLU A 134 -19.96 -19.29 9.55
CA GLU A 134 -20.52 -17.95 9.75
C GLU A 134 -20.67 -17.58 11.24
N GLY A 135 -20.46 -18.53 12.15
CA GLY A 135 -20.54 -18.28 13.60
C GLY A 135 -21.94 -17.95 14.11
N LEU A 136 -23.00 -18.31 13.36
CA LEU A 136 -24.37 -17.98 13.72
C LEU A 136 -24.88 -18.81 14.91
N SER A 137 -25.69 -18.17 15.76
CA SER A 137 -26.39 -18.85 16.86
C SER A 137 -27.56 -19.71 16.34
N CYS A 138 -27.97 -20.71 17.13
CA CYS A 138 -29.13 -21.56 16.79
C CYS A 138 -30.40 -20.75 16.50
N ALA A 139 -30.61 -19.63 17.20
CA ALA A 139 -31.74 -18.74 16.97
C ALA A 139 -31.68 -18.04 15.61
N GLN A 140 -30.50 -17.52 15.23
CA GLN A 140 -30.30 -16.88 13.92
C GLN A 140 -30.46 -17.89 12.77
N ILE A 141 -29.89 -19.09 12.93
CA ILE A 141 -30.02 -20.17 11.96
C ILE A 141 -31.49 -20.60 11.81
N ALA A 142 -32.23 -20.68 12.93
CA ALA A 142 -33.66 -21.04 12.92
C ALA A 142 -34.48 -20.04 12.10
N THR A 143 -34.23 -18.74 12.29
CA THR A 143 -34.85 -17.69 11.49
C THR A 143 -34.49 -17.80 10.02
N GLN A 144 -33.20 -18.02 9.69
CA GLN A 144 -32.73 -18.09 8.31
C GLN A 144 -33.24 -19.32 7.55
N LEU A 145 -33.39 -20.46 8.24
CA LEU A 145 -33.86 -21.70 7.65
C LEU A 145 -35.39 -21.89 7.76
N GLY A 146 -36.10 -20.98 8.42
CA GLY A 146 -37.55 -21.05 8.59
C GLY A 146 -38.03 -22.22 9.45
N VAL A 147 -37.25 -22.60 10.47
CA VAL A 147 -37.54 -23.73 11.37
C VAL A 147 -37.48 -23.29 12.84
N SER A 148 -37.91 -24.16 13.77
CA SER A 148 -37.77 -23.88 15.20
C SER A 148 -36.32 -24.05 15.69
N VAL A 149 -35.96 -23.34 16.75
CA VAL A 149 -34.64 -23.46 17.40
C VAL A 149 -34.33 -24.91 17.80
N SER A 150 -35.32 -25.62 18.36
CA SER A 150 -35.18 -27.05 18.70
C SER A 150 -34.88 -27.94 17.48
N THR A 151 -35.36 -27.56 16.28
CA THR A 151 -35.03 -28.27 15.05
C THR A 151 -33.57 -28.04 14.66
N VAL A 152 -33.08 -26.81 14.79
CA VAL A 152 -31.66 -26.48 14.53
C VAL A 152 -30.75 -27.21 15.51
N GLU A 153 -31.05 -27.21 16.80
CA GLU A 153 -30.26 -27.95 17.80
C GLU A 153 -30.18 -29.44 17.47
N ARG A 154 -31.30 -30.04 17.06
CA ARG A 154 -31.35 -31.45 16.64
C ARG A 154 -30.56 -31.70 15.36
N ASP A 155 -30.60 -30.76 14.41
CA ASP A 155 -29.86 -30.86 13.17
C ASP A 155 -28.34 -30.72 13.43
N LEU A 156 -27.92 -29.77 14.28
CA LEU A 156 -26.52 -29.63 14.71
C LEU A 156 -26.00 -30.87 15.45
N ALA A 157 -26.80 -31.44 16.37
CA ALA A 157 -26.45 -32.66 17.07
C ALA A 157 -26.22 -33.83 16.09
N LYS A 158 -27.08 -33.98 15.08
CA LYS A 158 -26.92 -35.00 14.03
C LYS A 158 -25.65 -34.78 13.20
N ALA A 159 -25.36 -33.54 12.82
CA ALA A 159 -24.15 -33.22 12.07
C ALA A 159 -22.90 -33.55 12.87
N LEU A 160 -22.84 -33.14 14.16
CA LEU A 160 -21.72 -33.45 15.05
C LEU A 160 -21.54 -34.96 15.27
N GLN A 161 -22.63 -35.69 15.51
CA GLN A 161 -22.59 -37.14 15.67
C GLN A 161 -22.08 -37.82 14.39
N HIS A 162 -22.52 -37.37 13.23
CA HIS A 162 -22.08 -37.90 11.94
C HIS A 162 -20.58 -37.66 11.71
N CYS A 163 -20.10 -36.44 11.93
CA CYS A 163 -18.68 -36.10 11.85
C CYS A 163 -17.84 -36.91 12.85
N TYR A 164 -18.34 -37.09 14.08
CA TYR A 164 -17.65 -37.89 15.11
C TYR A 164 -17.53 -39.36 14.70
N ARG A 165 -18.61 -39.95 14.17
CA ARG A 165 -18.61 -41.35 13.72
C ARG A 165 -17.60 -41.58 12.59
N LEU A 166 -17.61 -40.73 11.57
CA LEU A 166 -16.69 -40.85 10.44
C LEU A 166 -15.23 -40.65 10.84
N ARG A 167 -14.95 -39.88 11.90
CA ARG A 167 -13.58 -39.59 12.35
C ARG A 167 -13.02 -40.65 13.32
N TYR A 168 -13.86 -41.27 14.14
CA TYR A 168 -13.40 -42.12 15.26
C TYR A 168 -13.94 -43.56 15.27
N VAL A 169 -14.98 -43.86 14.49
CA VAL A 169 -15.61 -45.20 14.47
C VAL A 169 -15.30 -45.94 13.18
N ASP A 170 -15.12 -45.21 12.07
CA ASP A 170 -14.75 -45.78 10.77
C ASP A 170 -13.24 -45.62 10.45
N ALA A 171 -12.39 -45.49 11.48
CA ALA A 171 -10.92 -45.40 11.39
C ALA A 171 -10.25 -46.75 11.71
#